data_AF-A0A7W8L2Q9-F1
#
_entry.id   AF-A0A7W8L2Q9-F1
#
_cell.length_a   1.000
_cell.length_b   1.000
_cell.length_c   1.000
_cell.angle_alpha   90.00
_cell.angle_beta   90.00
_cell.angle_gamma   90.00
#
_symmetry.space_group_name_H-M   'P 1'
#
loop_
_entity.id
_entity.type
_entity.pdbx_description
1 polymer ?
#
loop_
_entity_poly.entity_id
_entity_poly.type
_entity_poly.pdbx_seq_one_letter_code
_entity_poly.pdbx_strand_id
1 'polypeptide(L)'
;MTSPANPVDIALTTRRAVRAFLPTPVQRADIEAILEAASYAPSGTNTQPWKVYVLTGESLARLSRDLLAAYDDPQRDQLYQEEYAYYPRQWQSPYIDRRRKIGWDMYGLLGIEKGDKARMHEQHSRNFRFFDAPVGLLFTIDRSLERGSWLDYGMFLQAIMTAARGRGLDTCPQAAFMQFHRLIAEHLGLPENEQFLCGMSLGFADPNALVNTLRPEREPVERFTRFLD
;
A
#
# COMPACT_ATOMS: atom_id res chain seq x y z
N MET A 1 -4.97 -14.73 -34.90
CA MET A 1 -3.73 -14.18 -34.32
C MET A 1 -4.15 -13.32 -33.15
N THR A 2 -3.91 -13.74 -31.92
CA THR A 2 -4.17 -12.90 -30.74
C THR A 2 -3.24 -11.70 -30.82
N SER A 3 -3.77 -10.48 -30.89
CA SER A 3 -2.96 -9.26 -30.76
C SER A 3 -2.04 -9.40 -29.54
N PRO A 4 -0.78 -8.92 -29.61
CA PRO A 4 0.07 -8.88 -28.42
C PRO A 4 -0.71 -8.19 -27.30
N ALA A 5 -0.66 -8.76 -26.09
CA ALA A 5 -1.40 -8.23 -24.96
C ALA A 5 -1.05 -6.75 -24.75
N ASN A 6 -2.08 -5.91 -24.59
CA ASN A 6 -1.91 -4.47 -24.39
C ASN A 6 -0.95 -4.23 -23.19
N PRO A 7 0.13 -3.45 -23.35
CA PRO A 7 1.07 -3.19 -22.27
C PRO A 7 0.42 -2.64 -20.99
N VAL A 8 -0.65 -1.88 -21.13
CA VAL A 8 -1.44 -1.37 -19.99
C VAL A 8 -2.15 -2.51 -19.28
N ASP A 9 -2.77 -3.44 -20.02
CA ASP A 9 -3.41 -4.64 -19.45
C ASP A 9 -2.38 -5.54 -18.77
N ILE A 10 -1.18 -5.70 -19.35
CA ILE A 10 -0.08 -6.44 -18.73
C ILE A 10 0.32 -5.77 -17.41
N ALA A 11 0.53 -4.45 -17.38
CA ALA A 11 0.85 -3.75 -16.14
C ALA A 11 -0.29 -3.90 -15.11
N LEU A 12 -1.55 -3.83 -15.56
CA LEU A 12 -2.72 -3.99 -14.72
C LEU A 12 -2.83 -5.36 -14.07
N THR A 13 -2.58 -6.40 -14.85
CA THR A 13 -2.80 -7.79 -14.44
C THR A 13 -1.58 -8.40 -13.73
N THR A 14 -0.38 -7.87 -13.98
CA THR A 14 0.85 -8.38 -13.38
C THR A 14 1.31 -7.64 -12.13
N ARG A 15 0.88 -6.38 -11.92
CA ARG A 15 1.12 -5.70 -10.64
C ARG A 15 0.49 -6.50 -9.50
N ARG A 16 1.14 -6.53 -8.35
CA ARG A 16 0.66 -7.20 -7.14
C ARG A 16 1.25 -6.54 -5.91
N ALA A 17 0.64 -6.79 -4.75
CA ALA A 17 1.21 -6.37 -3.47
C ALA A 17 2.44 -7.23 -3.14
N VAL A 18 3.63 -6.70 -3.45
CA VAL A 18 4.92 -7.35 -3.19
C VAL A 18 5.34 -7.12 -1.75
N ARG A 19 5.71 -8.18 -1.04
CA ARG A 19 5.97 -8.16 0.41
C ARG A 19 7.37 -8.62 0.80
N ALA A 20 8.26 -8.63 -0.18
CA ALA A 20 9.70 -8.80 -0.01
C ALA A 20 10.39 -8.18 -1.22
N PHE A 21 11.33 -7.29 -0.96
CA PHE A 21 12.05 -6.53 -1.98
C PHE A 21 13.55 -6.83 -1.92
N LEU A 22 14.22 -6.70 -3.06
CA LEU A 22 15.67 -6.71 -3.11
C LEU A 22 16.23 -5.41 -2.53
N PRO A 23 17.44 -5.42 -1.94
CA PRO A 23 18.10 -4.20 -1.43
C PRO A 23 18.61 -3.28 -2.55
N THR A 24 18.29 -3.59 -3.82
CA THR A 24 18.73 -2.83 -4.99
C THR A 24 18.12 -1.43 -4.95
N PRO A 25 18.94 -0.35 -4.91
CA PRO A 25 18.41 1.00 -4.88
C PRO A 25 17.58 1.33 -6.12
N VAL A 26 16.52 2.11 -5.94
CA VAL A 26 15.75 2.72 -7.03
C VAL A 26 16.33 4.10 -7.30
N GLN A 27 16.62 4.41 -8.57
CA GLN A 27 17.16 5.74 -8.92
C GLN A 27 16.09 6.81 -8.69
N ARG A 28 16.50 7.98 -8.21
CA ARG A 28 15.60 9.12 -8.01
C ARG A 28 14.82 9.47 -9.28
N ALA A 29 15.48 9.42 -10.44
CA ALA A 29 14.86 9.67 -11.73
C ALA A 29 13.71 8.69 -12.05
N ASP A 30 13.82 7.43 -11.65
CA ASP A 30 12.74 6.44 -11.84
C ASP A 30 11.54 6.77 -10.93
N ILE A 31 11.79 7.18 -9.69
CA ILE A 31 10.74 7.60 -8.75
C ILE A 31 10.01 8.84 -9.28
N GLU A 32 10.76 9.84 -9.73
CA GLU A 32 10.22 11.07 -10.32
C GLU A 32 9.40 10.75 -11.58
N ALA A 33 9.90 9.89 -12.47
CA ALA A 33 9.18 9.47 -13.67
C ALA A 33 7.89 8.68 -13.37
N ILE A 34 7.86 7.91 -12.27
CA ILE A 34 6.64 7.23 -11.82
C ILE A 34 5.62 8.24 -11.30
N LEU A 35 6.05 9.20 -10.47
CA LEU A 35 5.17 10.22 -9.91
C LEU A 35 4.66 11.18 -10.99
N GLU A 36 5.50 11.55 -11.95
CA GLU A 36 5.11 12.35 -13.12
C GLU A 36 4.10 11.61 -13.99
N ALA A 37 4.29 10.31 -14.25
CA ALA A 37 3.27 9.54 -14.97
C ALA A 37 1.95 9.44 -14.17
N ALA A 38 2.04 9.33 -12.84
CA ALA A 38 0.87 9.23 -11.97
C ALA A 38 0.09 10.56 -11.85
N SER A 39 0.73 11.71 -12.05
CA SER A 39 0.07 13.03 -11.97
C SER A 39 -1.01 13.24 -13.04
N TYR A 40 -1.02 12.40 -14.10
CA TYR A 40 -2.07 12.36 -15.11
C TYR A 40 -3.34 11.62 -14.65
N ALA A 41 -3.38 11.09 -13.43
CA ALA A 41 -4.62 10.60 -12.83
C ALA A 41 -5.67 11.73 -12.82
N PRO A 42 -6.94 11.47 -13.17
CA PRO A 42 -7.96 12.50 -13.09
C PRO A 42 -8.29 12.80 -11.62
N SER A 43 -8.78 14.02 -11.37
CA SER A 43 -9.38 14.38 -10.09
C SER A 43 -10.58 15.28 -10.29
N GLY A 44 -11.49 15.32 -9.31
CA GLY A 44 -12.63 16.24 -9.32
C GLY A 44 -12.16 17.68 -9.58
N THR A 45 -12.69 18.30 -10.64
CA THR A 45 -12.33 19.66 -11.11
C THR A 45 -10.82 19.91 -11.24
N ASN A 46 -10.02 18.86 -11.50
CA ASN A 46 -8.56 18.91 -11.59
C ASN A 46 -7.85 19.47 -10.33
N THR A 47 -8.44 19.28 -9.14
CA THR A 47 -7.89 19.68 -7.84
C THR A 47 -6.52 19.10 -7.50
N GLN A 48 -6.16 17.94 -8.05
CA GLN A 48 -4.88 17.25 -7.85
C GLN A 48 -4.48 17.20 -6.35
N PRO A 49 -5.31 16.57 -5.49
CA PRO A 49 -5.22 16.72 -4.04
C PRO A 49 -4.00 16.04 -3.41
N TRP A 50 -3.17 15.38 -4.21
CA TRP A 50 -2.13 14.50 -3.74
C TRP A 50 -0.87 15.24 -3.28
N LYS A 51 -0.36 14.81 -2.12
CA LYS A 51 0.93 15.16 -1.55
C LYS A 51 1.66 13.86 -1.22
N VAL A 52 2.93 13.78 -1.63
CA VAL A 52 3.74 12.57 -1.51
C VAL A 52 5.05 12.89 -0.83
N TYR A 53 5.35 12.15 0.24
CA TYR A 53 6.66 12.17 0.90
C TYR A 53 7.41 10.90 0.50
N VAL A 54 8.60 11.08 -0.09
CA VAL A 54 9.46 9.98 -0.54
C VAL A 54 10.60 9.81 0.48
N LEU A 55 10.67 8.63 1.08
CA LEU A 55 11.67 8.27 2.07
C LEU A 55 12.63 7.22 1.49
N THR A 56 13.92 7.48 1.65
CA THR A 56 15.02 6.59 1.25
C THR A 56 16.16 6.71 2.28
N GLY A 57 17.06 5.73 2.32
CA GLY A 57 18.23 5.77 3.22
C GLY A 57 17.85 6.01 4.68
N GLU A 58 18.47 7.01 5.32
CA GLU A 58 18.29 7.25 6.75
C GLU A 58 16.87 7.71 7.14
N SER A 59 16.15 8.45 6.27
CA SER A 59 14.80 8.88 6.62
C SER A 59 13.84 7.69 6.71
N LEU A 60 13.97 6.74 5.79
CA LEU A 60 13.24 5.49 5.78
C LEU A 60 13.63 4.61 6.98
N ALA A 61 14.94 4.44 7.21
CA ALA A 61 15.47 3.62 8.30
C ALA A 61 15.00 4.15 9.67
N ARG A 62 15.06 5.47 9.89
CA ARG A 62 14.59 6.11 11.13
C ARG A 62 13.10 5.86 11.36
N LEU A 63 12.27 6.18 10.37
CA LEU A 63 10.83 5.95 10.50
C LEU A 63 10.49 4.47 10.75
N SER A 64 11.17 3.54 10.07
CA SER A 64 10.96 2.12 10.28
C SER A 64 11.32 1.66 11.70
N ARG A 65 12.42 2.15 12.27
CA ARG A 65 12.79 1.84 13.67
C ARG A 65 11.71 2.30 14.64
N ASP A 66 11.24 3.53 14.49
CA ASP A 66 10.30 4.14 15.42
C ASP A 66 8.89 3.54 15.29
N LEU A 67 8.45 3.20 14.07
CA LEU A 67 7.20 2.45 13.85
C LEU A 67 7.25 1.03 14.42
N LEU A 68 8.39 0.35 14.34
CA LEU A 68 8.55 -0.98 14.94
C LEU A 68 8.50 -0.90 16.46
N ALA A 69 9.20 0.07 17.06
CA ALA A 69 9.14 0.29 18.50
C ALA A 69 7.70 0.58 18.96
N ALA A 70 6.96 1.42 18.23
CA ALA A 70 5.56 1.70 18.49
C ALA A 70 4.65 0.47 18.32
N TYR A 71 4.96 -0.42 17.37
CA TYR A 71 4.19 -1.65 17.13
C TYR A 71 4.45 -2.74 18.17
N ASP A 72 5.67 -2.81 18.69
CA ASP A 72 6.10 -3.76 19.71
C ASP A 72 5.72 -3.32 21.13
N ASP A 73 5.27 -2.06 21.31
CA ASP A 73 4.77 -1.55 22.59
C ASP A 73 3.51 -2.30 23.04
N PRO A 74 3.49 -2.92 24.24
CA PRO A 74 2.30 -3.56 24.80
C PRO A 74 1.10 -2.62 24.98
N GLN A 75 1.32 -1.31 25.09
CA GLN A 75 0.29 -0.27 25.23
C GLN A 75 -0.13 0.35 23.90
N ARG A 76 0.38 -0.15 22.76
CA ARG A 76 0.17 0.49 21.45
C ARG A 76 -1.30 0.77 21.13
N ASP A 77 -2.22 -0.13 21.49
CA ASP A 77 -3.64 0.00 21.14
C ASP A 77 -4.31 1.17 21.92
N GLN A 78 -3.70 1.62 23.01
CA GLN A 78 -4.11 2.81 23.78
C GLN A 78 -3.44 4.08 23.23
N LEU A 79 -2.16 3.99 22.88
CA LEU A 79 -1.34 5.13 22.44
C LEU A 79 -1.59 5.54 20.98
N TYR A 80 -1.89 4.57 20.12
CA TYR A 80 -1.95 4.72 18.67
C TYR A 80 -3.32 4.29 18.17
N GLN A 81 -4.03 5.24 17.57
CA GLN A 81 -5.37 5.00 17.01
C GLN A 81 -5.41 5.59 15.61
N GLU A 82 -6.16 4.93 14.73
CA GLU A 82 -6.42 5.47 13.40
C GLU A 82 -7.23 6.76 13.50
N GLU A 83 -6.90 7.72 12.64
CA GLU A 83 -7.63 8.99 12.56
C GLU A 83 -9.01 8.85 11.91
N TYR A 84 -9.16 7.86 11.05
CA TYR A 84 -10.41 7.55 10.35
C TYR A 84 -10.54 6.04 10.15
N ALA A 85 -11.78 5.57 10.00
CA ALA A 85 -12.06 4.17 9.76
C ALA A 85 -11.83 3.81 8.29
N TYR A 86 -10.69 3.19 7.97
CA TYR A 86 -10.46 2.64 6.62
C TYR A 86 -11.26 1.36 6.38
N TYR A 87 -11.36 0.54 7.43
CA TYR A 87 -12.12 -0.70 7.39
C TYR A 87 -13.46 -0.56 8.12
N PRO A 88 -14.47 -1.37 7.73
CA PRO A 88 -15.71 -1.46 8.49
C PRO A 88 -15.46 -1.87 9.95
N ARG A 89 -16.18 -1.23 10.87
CA ARG A 89 -16.21 -1.63 12.29
C ARG A 89 -16.87 -3.00 12.48
N GLN A 90 -17.88 -3.30 11.66
CA GLN A 90 -18.54 -4.60 11.61
C GLN A 90 -18.35 -5.21 10.22
N TRP A 91 -17.81 -6.42 10.18
CA TRP A 91 -17.56 -7.14 8.94
C TRP A 91 -18.72 -8.07 8.59
N GLN A 92 -19.12 -8.07 7.32
CA GLN A 92 -20.19 -8.89 6.77
C GLN A 92 -19.73 -9.60 5.49
N SER A 93 -20.37 -10.72 5.16
CA SER A 93 -20.18 -11.38 3.85
C SER A 93 -20.72 -10.49 2.72
N PRO A 94 -20.07 -10.47 1.54
CA PRO A 94 -18.94 -11.32 1.13
C PRO A 94 -17.55 -10.81 1.57
N TYR A 95 -17.46 -9.62 2.18
CA TYR A 95 -16.18 -8.95 2.44
C TYR A 95 -15.33 -9.63 3.51
N ILE A 96 -15.95 -10.13 4.59
CA ILE A 96 -15.22 -10.87 5.63
C ILE A 96 -14.59 -12.16 5.07
N ASP A 97 -15.26 -12.83 4.14
CA ASP A 97 -14.79 -14.07 3.55
C ASP A 97 -13.59 -13.81 2.64
N ARG A 98 -13.66 -12.76 1.81
CA ARG A 98 -12.52 -12.29 0.99
C ARG A 98 -11.31 -11.92 1.86
N ARG A 99 -11.54 -11.19 2.97
CA ARG A 99 -10.48 -10.83 3.92
C ARG A 99 -9.84 -12.05 4.58
N ARG A 100 -10.65 -13.04 4.99
CA ARG A 100 -10.16 -14.29 5.61
C ARG A 100 -9.37 -15.13 4.60
N LYS A 101 -9.90 -15.30 3.39
CA LYS A 101 -9.27 -16.06 2.29
C LYS A 101 -7.85 -15.58 2.04
N ILE A 102 -7.65 -14.28 1.80
CA ILE A 102 -6.31 -13.75 1.51
C ILE A 102 -5.35 -13.89 2.70
N GLY A 103 -5.86 -13.75 3.93
CA GLY A 103 -5.07 -13.98 5.14
C GLY A 103 -4.64 -15.44 5.29
N TRP A 104 -5.54 -16.39 5.08
CA TRP A 104 -5.25 -17.82 5.14
C TRP A 104 -4.32 -18.28 4.02
N ASP A 105 -4.54 -17.82 2.79
CA ASP A 105 -3.65 -18.14 1.66
C ASP A 105 -2.22 -17.66 1.96
N MET A 106 -2.06 -16.44 2.49
CA MET A 106 -0.75 -15.89 2.84
C MET A 106 -0.09 -16.65 4.01
N TYR A 107 -0.81 -16.89 5.09
CA TYR A 107 -0.25 -17.59 6.25
C TYR A 107 0.03 -19.06 5.95
N GLY A 108 -0.85 -19.75 5.22
CA GLY A 108 -0.61 -21.10 4.73
C GLY A 108 0.64 -21.18 3.84
N LEU A 109 0.80 -20.22 2.93
CA LEU A 109 1.99 -20.11 2.07
C LEU A 109 3.29 -19.93 2.88
N LEU A 110 3.23 -19.22 4.01
CA LEU A 110 4.37 -19.00 4.90
C LEU A 110 4.52 -20.08 5.98
N GLY A 111 3.67 -21.10 5.98
CA GLY A 111 3.62 -22.12 7.04
C GLY A 111 3.34 -21.53 8.43
N ILE A 112 2.61 -20.42 8.51
CA ILE A 112 2.18 -19.79 9.77
C ILE A 112 0.84 -20.43 10.16
N GLU A 113 0.87 -21.22 11.23
CA GLU A 113 -0.32 -21.92 11.72
C GLU A 113 -1.30 -20.98 12.42
N LYS A 114 -2.58 -21.37 12.43
CA LYS A 114 -3.61 -20.62 13.15
C LYS A 114 -3.30 -20.63 14.64
N GLY A 115 -3.09 -19.44 15.22
CA GLY A 115 -2.78 -19.28 16.64
C GLY A 115 -1.31 -19.02 16.93
N ASP A 116 -0.43 -19.10 15.93
CA ASP A 116 0.97 -18.67 16.05
C ASP A 116 1.08 -17.14 16.09
N LYS A 117 0.73 -16.58 17.26
CA LYS A 117 0.69 -15.13 17.47
C LYS A 117 2.05 -14.47 17.23
N ALA A 118 3.15 -15.16 17.53
CA ALA A 118 4.50 -14.63 17.38
C ALA A 118 4.85 -14.45 15.90
N ARG A 119 4.69 -15.49 15.07
CA ARG A 119 4.97 -15.39 13.63
C ARG A 119 3.95 -14.52 12.90
N MET A 120 2.70 -14.47 13.36
CA MET A 120 1.71 -13.52 12.84
C MET A 120 2.12 -12.06 13.13
N HIS A 121 2.58 -11.77 14.35
CA HIS A 121 3.08 -10.45 14.75
C HIS A 121 4.33 -10.08 13.94
N GLU A 122 5.29 -10.99 13.80
CA GLU A 122 6.49 -10.79 12.96
C GLU A 122 6.13 -10.54 11.49
N GLN A 123 5.23 -11.34 10.91
CA GLN A 123 4.81 -11.14 9.53
C GLN A 123 4.08 -9.81 9.33
N HIS A 124 3.29 -9.37 10.30
CA HIS A 124 2.62 -8.08 10.25
C HIS A 124 3.61 -6.91 10.42
N SER A 125 4.61 -7.06 11.31
CA SER A 125 5.61 -6.01 11.59
C SER A 125 6.45 -5.66 10.36
N ARG A 126 6.58 -6.58 9.39
CA ARG A 126 7.20 -6.30 8.08
C ARG A 126 6.60 -5.09 7.36
N ASN A 127 5.32 -4.76 7.60
CA ASN A 127 4.74 -3.53 7.04
C ASN A 127 5.53 -2.28 7.44
N PHE A 128 5.97 -2.21 8.70
CA PHE A 128 6.67 -1.05 9.27
C PHE A 128 8.14 -0.97 8.84
N ARG A 129 8.66 -2.04 8.23
CA ARG A 129 9.93 -2.05 7.49
C ARG A 129 9.75 -1.80 6.00
N PHE A 130 8.55 -1.43 5.55
CA PHE A 130 8.21 -1.33 4.13
C PHE A 130 8.55 -2.63 3.36
N PHE A 131 8.41 -3.77 4.03
CA PHE A 131 8.81 -5.08 3.51
C PHE A 131 10.25 -5.14 2.97
N ASP A 132 11.14 -4.33 3.56
CA ASP A 132 12.54 -4.17 3.18
C ASP A 132 12.74 -3.47 1.83
N ALA A 133 11.72 -2.76 1.33
CA ALA A 133 11.83 -1.93 0.15
C ALA A 133 12.82 -0.77 0.36
N PRO A 134 13.58 -0.38 -0.67
CA PRO A 134 14.52 0.75 -0.61
C PRO A 134 13.82 2.12 -0.62
N VAL A 135 12.52 2.17 -0.97
CA VAL A 135 11.72 3.39 -1.03
C VAL A 135 10.41 3.20 -0.27
N GLY A 136 10.13 4.12 0.65
CA GLY A 136 8.82 4.29 1.28
C GLY A 136 8.13 5.54 0.77
N LEU A 137 6.90 5.43 0.29
CA LEU A 137 6.05 6.55 -0.08
C LEU A 137 4.99 6.74 1.00
N LEU A 138 4.78 7.97 1.46
CA LEU A 138 3.71 8.32 2.40
C LEU A 138 2.83 9.39 1.77
N PHE A 139 1.52 9.19 1.86
CA PHE A 139 0.53 10.00 1.16
C PHE A 139 -0.31 10.78 2.15
N THR A 140 -0.53 12.05 1.86
CA THR A 140 -1.25 12.97 2.72
C THR A 140 -2.21 13.83 1.92
N ILE A 141 -3.25 14.35 2.55
CA ILE A 141 -4.25 15.20 1.91
C ILE A 141 -4.53 16.42 2.78
N ASP A 142 -4.94 17.53 2.15
CA ASP A 142 -5.45 18.66 2.92
C ASP A 142 -6.77 18.31 3.61
N ARG A 143 -6.89 18.66 4.89
CA ARG A 143 -8.05 18.35 5.73
C ARG A 143 -9.34 19.04 5.29
N SER A 144 -9.26 20.10 4.50
CA SER A 144 -10.44 20.75 3.92
C SER A 144 -11.11 19.91 2.83
N LEU A 145 -10.43 18.87 2.33
CA LEU A 145 -10.94 18.00 1.29
C LEU A 145 -11.79 16.87 1.87
N GLU A 146 -12.87 16.57 1.15
CA GLU A 146 -13.88 15.62 1.57
C GLU A 146 -13.73 14.26 0.88
N ARG A 147 -14.66 13.35 1.16
CA ARG A 147 -14.66 11.97 0.63
C ARG A 147 -14.49 11.84 -0.89
N GLY A 148 -14.90 12.85 -1.67
CA GLY A 148 -14.67 12.87 -3.12
C GLY A 148 -13.20 12.73 -3.48
N SER A 149 -12.31 13.40 -2.74
CA SER A 149 -10.86 13.38 -3.00
C SER A 149 -10.20 12.05 -2.64
N TRP A 150 -10.91 11.14 -1.96
CA TRP A 150 -10.44 9.78 -1.73
C TRP A 150 -10.55 8.92 -2.99
N LEU A 151 -11.53 9.20 -3.85
CA LEU A 151 -11.62 8.59 -5.17
C LEU A 151 -10.46 9.05 -6.05
N ASP A 152 -10.21 10.36 -6.07
CA ASP A 152 -9.08 10.97 -6.77
C ASP A 152 -7.75 10.33 -6.31
N TYR A 153 -7.58 10.16 -5.00
CA TYR A 153 -6.41 9.50 -4.44
C TYR A 153 -6.30 8.04 -4.83
N GLY A 154 -7.41 7.29 -4.84
CA GLY A 154 -7.43 5.91 -5.31
C GLY A 154 -6.94 5.78 -6.76
N MET A 155 -7.33 6.73 -7.62
CA MET A 155 -6.86 6.81 -9.02
C MET A 155 -5.35 7.09 -9.08
N PHE A 156 -4.87 8.06 -8.30
CA PHE A 156 -3.45 8.42 -8.23
C PHE A 156 -2.56 7.26 -7.72
N LEU A 157 -2.95 6.60 -6.62
CA LEU A 157 -2.23 5.46 -6.07
C LEU A 157 -2.16 4.31 -7.08
N GLN A 158 -3.27 4.02 -7.77
CA GLN A 158 -3.30 3.01 -8.82
C GLN A 158 -2.40 3.39 -10.02
N ALA A 159 -2.35 4.67 -10.39
CA ALA A 159 -1.47 5.16 -11.44
C ALA A 159 0.01 4.94 -11.07
N ILE A 160 0.42 5.25 -9.84
CA ILE A 160 1.78 4.95 -9.32
C ILE A 160 2.10 3.47 -9.48
N MET A 161 1.24 2.57 -8.98
CA MET A 161 1.50 1.13 -9.02
C MET A 161 1.59 0.59 -10.46
N THR A 162 0.82 1.16 -11.38
CA THR A 162 0.84 0.78 -12.80
C THR A 162 2.10 1.30 -13.50
N ALA A 163 2.45 2.56 -13.26
CA ALA A 163 3.65 3.18 -13.82
C ALA A 163 4.93 2.53 -13.31
N ALA A 164 4.98 2.13 -12.04
CA ALA A 164 6.05 1.33 -11.46
C ALA A 164 6.18 -0.01 -12.18
N ARG A 165 5.06 -0.73 -12.35
CA ARG A 165 5.07 -2.04 -13.03
C ARG A 165 5.57 -1.94 -14.47
N GLY A 166 5.16 -0.90 -15.20
CA GLY A 166 5.65 -0.62 -16.55
C GLY A 166 7.16 -0.35 -16.65
N ARG A 167 7.81 -0.02 -15.54
CA ARG A 167 9.26 0.23 -15.42
C ARG A 167 10.03 -0.92 -14.76
N GLY A 168 9.38 -2.07 -14.54
CA GLY A 168 10.01 -3.23 -13.89
C GLY A 168 10.15 -3.12 -12.37
N LEU A 169 9.46 -2.15 -11.76
CA LEU A 169 9.37 -1.99 -10.31
C LEU A 169 8.04 -2.55 -9.78
N ASP A 170 8.01 -2.85 -8.51
CA ASP A 170 6.87 -3.38 -7.80
C ASP A 170 6.53 -2.53 -6.57
N THR A 171 5.31 -2.69 -6.09
CA THR A 171 4.79 -1.90 -4.97
C THR A 171 3.97 -2.72 -3.99
N CYS A 172 3.75 -2.17 -2.80
CA CYS A 172 2.70 -2.64 -1.90
C CYS A 172 1.99 -1.43 -1.26
N PRO A 173 0.72 -1.16 -1.58
CA PRO A 173 -0.07 -0.16 -0.85
C PRO A 173 -0.39 -0.68 0.55
N GLN A 174 -0.31 0.20 1.56
CA GLN A 174 -0.32 -0.19 2.97
C GLN A 174 -1.16 0.77 3.81
N ALA A 175 -2.30 0.28 4.29
CA ALA A 175 -3.08 0.94 5.35
C ALA A 175 -2.54 0.63 6.75
N ALA A 176 -1.56 -0.27 6.90
CA ALA A 176 -1.02 -0.68 8.20
C ALA A 176 -0.45 0.49 9.03
N PHE A 177 0.01 1.55 8.36
CA PHE A 177 0.57 2.74 8.98
C PHE A 177 -0.46 3.64 9.68
N MET A 178 -1.76 3.49 9.39
CA MET A 178 -2.78 4.46 9.79
C MET A 178 -2.90 4.69 11.30
N GLN A 179 -2.71 3.66 12.12
CA GLN A 179 -2.75 3.81 13.58
C GLN A 179 -1.62 4.71 14.10
N PHE A 180 -0.51 4.81 13.36
CA PHE A 180 0.67 5.58 13.72
C PHE A 180 0.71 6.95 13.03
N HIS A 181 -0.44 7.47 12.58
CA HIS A 181 -0.51 8.72 11.80
C HIS A 181 0.16 9.92 12.51
N ARG A 182 0.06 10.01 13.84
CA ARG A 182 0.72 11.09 14.63
C ARG A 182 2.23 10.96 14.65
N LEU A 183 2.76 9.77 14.88
CA LEU A 183 4.20 9.49 14.82
C LEU A 183 4.73 9.82 13.42
N ILE A 184 4.02 9.41 12.38
CA ILE A 184 4.36 9.76 10.99
C ILE A 184 4.32 11.27 10.77
N ALA A 185 3.30 11.95 11.29
CA ALA A 185 3.16 13.40 11.17
C ALA A 185 4.35 14.15 11.80
N GLU A 186 4.82 13.70 12.97
CA GLU A 186 6.00 14.24 13.64
C GLU A 186 7.28 14.02 12.81
N HIS A 187 7.47 12.82 12.26
CA HIS A 187 8.63 12.50 11.42
C HIS A 187 8.72 13.34 10.15
N LEU A 188 7.57 13.67 9.56
CA LEU A 188 7.47 14.43 8.32
C LEU A 188 7.33 15.93 8.56
N GLY A 189 7.11 16.36 9.81
CA GLY A 189 6.80 17.76 10.14
C GLY A 189 5.52 18.23 9.47
N LEU A 190 4.48 17.40 9.43
CA LEU A 190 3.22 17.74 8.76
C LEU A 190 2.56 18.93 9.45
N PRO A 191 2.04 19.91 8.69
CA PRO A 191 1.25 20.98 9.26
C PRO A 191 -0.11 20.46 9.74
N GLU A 192 -0.76 21.18 10.66
CA GLU A 192 -2.05 20.76 11.24
C GLU A 192 -3.14 20.55 10.20
N ASN A 193 -3.13 21.29 9.07
CA ASN A 193 -4.11 21.16 8.00
C ASN A 193 -3.89 19.92 7.11
N GLU A 194 -2.92 19.07 7.41
CA GLU A 194 -2.58 17.90 6.61
C GLU A 194 -2.92 16.59 7.33
N GLN A 195 -3.60 15.70 6.62
CA GLN A 195 -4.02 14.39 7.10
C GLN A 195 -3.23 13.30 6.40
N PHE A 196 -2.68 12.36 7.16
CA PHE A 196 -2.05 11.16 6.62
C PHE A 196 -3.12 10.17 6.13
N LEU A 197 -2.92 9.61 4.92
CA LEU A 197 -3.81 8.63 4.33
C LEU A 197 -3.24 7.21 4.43
N CYS A 198 -2.15 6.94 3.72
CA CYS A 198 -1.56 5.61 3.68
C CYS A 198 -0.10 5.65 3.28
N GLY A 199 0.56 4.49 3.33
CA GLY A 199 1.91 4.32 2.80
C GLY A 199 1.94 3.37 1.61
N MET A 200 3.07 3.33 0.93
CA MET A 200 3.37 2.35 -0.11
C MET A 200 4.87 2.02 -0.11
N SER A 201 5.19 0.73 -0.13
CA SER A 201 6.54 0.24 -0.41
C SER A 201 6.80 0.25 -1.91
N LEU A 202 7.99 0.63 -2.37
CA LEU A 202 8.41 0.64 -3.78
C LEU A 202 9.84 0.09 -3.93
N GLY A 203 10.03 -0.83 -4.88
CA GLY A 203 11.34 -1.42 -5.17
C GLY A 203 11.28 -2.55 -6.18
N PHE A 204 12.37 -3.30 -6.30
CA PHE A 204 12.40 -4.53 -7.09
C PHE A 204 11.92 -5.71 -6.24
N ALA A 205 10.93 -6.46 -6.71
CA ALA A 205 10.49 -7.66 -5.99
C ALA A 205 11.62 -8.68 -5.88
N ASP A 206 11.76 -9.30 -4.71
CA ASP A 206 12.57 -10.51 -4.57
C ASP A 206 11.85 -11.68 -5.27
N PRO A 207 12.40 -12.23 -6.37
CA PRO A 207 11.76 -13.33 -7.10
C PRO A 207 11.78 -14.65 -6.33
N ASN A 208 12.67 -14.80 -5.34
CA ASN A 208 12.82 -16.02 -4.54
C ASN A 208 11.95 -16.01 -3.28
N ALA A 209 11.41 -14.85 -2.90
CA ALA A 209 10.59 -14.74 -1.71
C ALA A 209 9.23 -15.43 -1.90
N LEU A 210 8.98 -16.46 -1.11
CA LEU A 210 7.76 -17.28 -1.20
C LEU A 210 6.48 -16.44 -1.10
N VAL A 211 6.46 -15.41 -0.24
CA VAL A 211 5.32 -14.49 -0.07
C VAL A 211 4.90 -13.79 -1.38
N ASN A 212 5.84 -13.56 -2.30
CA ASN A 212 5.59 -12.88 -3.58
C ASN A 212 4.95 -13.81 -4.62
N THR A 213 4.86 -15.12 -4.34
CA THR A 213 4.14 -16.09 -5.18
C THR A 213 2.63 -16.08 -4.93
N LEU A 214 2.16 -15.46 -3.83
CA LEU A 214 0.74 -15.29 -3.52
C LEU A 214 -0.01 -14.65 -4.70
N ARG A 215 -1.11 -15.28 -5.12
CA ARG A 215 -2.00 -14.77 -6.17
C ARG A 215 -3.41 -14.63 -5.58
N PRO A 216 -3.83 -13.39 -5.21
CA PRO A 216 -5.16 -13.18 -4.66
C PRO A 216 -6.21 -13.38 -5.76
N GLU A 217 -7.31 -14.05 -5.44
CA GLU A 217 -8.47 -14.20 -6.32
C GLU A 217 -9.12 -12.85 -6.66
N ARG A 218 -9.88 -12.81 -7.75
CA ARG A 218 -10.74 -11.69 -8.12
C ARG A 218 -12.14 -12.22 -8.40
N GLU A 219 -13.16 -11.42 -8.10
CA GLU A 219 -14.51 -11.76 -8.50
C GLU A 219 -14.62 -11.74 -10.03
N PRO A 220 -15.33 -12.70 -10.63
CA PRO A 220 -15.66 -12.64 -12.05
C PRO A 220 -16.54 -11.42 -12.36
N VAL A 221 -16.42 -10.86 -13.57
CA VAL A 221 -17.02 -9.57 -13.95
C VAL A 221 -18.55 -9.58 -13.81
N GLU A 222 -19.18 -10.72 -14.07
CA GLU A 222 -20.62 -10.92 -14.01
C GLU A 222 -21.17 -10.79 -12.58
N ARG A 223 -20.32 -10.88 -11.55
CA ARG A 223 -20.75 -10.71 -10.14
C ARG A 223 -20.78 -9.26 -9.66
N PHE A 224 -20.08 -8.34 -10.33
CA PHE A 224 -20.04 -6.93 -9.93
C PHE A 224 -20.54 -5.98 -11.02
N THR A 225 -20.83 -6.48 -12.21
CA THR A 225 -21.33 -5.69 -13.34
C THR A 225 -22.73 -6.16 -13.74
N ARG A 226 -23.63 -5.19 -13.95
CA ARG A 226 -24.93 -5.41 -14.58
C ARG A 226 -25.01 -4.54 -15.83
N PHE A 227 -25.16 -5.17 -16.99
CA PHE A 227 -25.45 -4.47 -18.23
C PHE A 227 -26.96 -4.17 -18.28
N LEU A 228 -27.30 -2.94 -18.62
CA LEU A 228 -28.68 -2.47 -18.80
C LEU A 228 -28.77 -1.99 -20.26
N ASP A 229 -29.71 -2.57 -21.02
CA ASP A 229 -30.02 -2.19 -22.40
C ASP A 229 -31.15 -1.15 -22.45
#